data_AF-A0A1N6PDE4-F1
#
_entry.id   AF-A0A1N6PDE4-F1
#
_cell.length_a   1.000
_cell.length_b   1.000
_cell.length_c   1.000
_cell.angle_alpha   90.00
_cell.angle_beta   90.00
_cell.angle_gamma   90.00
#
_symmetry.space_group_name_H-M   'P 1'
#
loop_
_entity.id
_entity.type
_entity.pdbx_description
1 polymer ?
#
loop_
_entity_poly.entity_id
_entity_poly.type
_entity_poly.pdbx_seq_one_letter_code
_entity_poly.pdbx_strand_id
1 'polypeptide(L)' 'MAHRRVAADAKAPPMAYRGCAEIVARNFAVGLNHVHFTRSRSPAKHEWLIEAAVGHQYMTCTMRDTDELIDLRGGQF' A
#
# COMPACT_ATOMS: atom_id res chain seq x y z
N MET A 1 18.28 21.34 13.33
CA MET A 1 18.06 19.89 13.49
C MET A 1 17.43 19.37 12.21
N ALA A 2 18.21 18.71 11.35
CA ALA A 2 17.70 18.14 10.12
C ALA A 2 16.90 16.88 10.49
N HIS A 3 15.57 16.96 10.43
CA HIS A 3 14.73 15.77 10.38
C HIS A 3 15.11 15.03 9.10
N ARG A 4 16.09 14.13 9.21
CA ARG A 4 16.40 13.14 8.19
C ARG A 4 15.09 12.41 8.00
N ARG A 5 14.37 12.73 6.92
CA ARG A 5 13.26 11.96 6.40
C ARG A 5 13.86 10.60 6.10
N VAL A 6 13.88 9.74 7.10
CA VAL A 6 14.10 8.32 6.91
C VAL A 6 12.84 7.86 6.20
N ALA A 7 12.78 8.14 4.89
CA ALA A 7 12.12 7.24 3.96
C ALA A 7 12.97 5.98 3.99
N ALA A 8 12.89 5.24 5.11
CA ALA A 8 13.22 3.85 5.05
C ALA A 8 12.22 3.31 4.03
N ASP A 9 12.73 2.61 3.02
CA ASP A 9 12.05 1.47 2.42
C ASP A 9 11.77 0.41 3.51
N ALA A 10 11.13 0.83 4.59
CA ALA A 10 10.68 -0.01 5.65
C ALA A 10 9.53 -0.78 5.01
N LYS A 11 9.75 -2.08 4.88
CA LYS A 11 8.74 -2.97 4.36
C LYS A 11 7.56 -2.93 5.32
N ALA A 12 6.37 -2.63 4.79
CA ALA A 12 5.15 -2.62 5.60
C ALA A 12 4.93 -3.99 6.26
N PRO A 13 4.22 -4.05 7.40
CA PRO A 13 3.90 -5.31 8.05
C PRO A 13 3.06 -6.20 7.12
N PRO A 14 3.17 -7.54 7.23
CA PRO A 14 2.44 -8.47 6.36
C PRO A 14 0.92 -8.25 6.33
N MET A 15 0.34 -7.82 7.45
CA MET A 15 -1.09 -7.49 7.54
C MET A 15 -1.46 -6.34 6.60
N ALA A 16 -0.75 -5.22 6.67
CA ALA A 16 -0.99 -4.07 5.80
C ALA A 16 -0.85 -4.41 4.31
N TYR A 17 0.13 -5.25 3.94
CA TYR A 17 0.24 -5.75 2.58
C TYR A 17 -0.96 -6.60 2.18
N ARG A 18 -1.36 -7.55 3.04
CA ARG A 18 -2.50 -8.43 2.77
C ARG A 18 -3.79 -7.63 2.59
N GLY A 19 -4.11 -6.72 3.51
CA GLY A 19 -5.30 -5.87 3.40
C GLY A 19 -5.28 -5.04 2.12
N CYS A 20 -4.14 -4.41 1.79
CA CYS A 20 -4.03 -3.65 0.55
C CYS A 20 -4.23 -4.54 -0.70
N ALA A 21 -3.63 -5.73 -0.75
CA ALA A 21 -3.85 -6.64 -1.88
C ALA A 21 -5.31 -7.11 -1.98
N GLU A 22 -5.96 -7.43 -0.87
CA GLU A 22 -7.37 -7.83 -0.87
C GLU A 22 -8.29 -6.70 -1.38
N ILE A 23 -8.03 -5.46 -0.97
CA ILE A 23 -8.79 -4.29 -1.44
C ILE A 23 -8.55 -4.07 -2.93
N VAL A 24 -7.30 -4.07 -3.38
CA VAL A 24 -6.92 -3.83 -4.78
C VAL A 24 -7.46 -4.93 -5.69
N ALA A 25 -7.31 -6.20 -5.30
CA ALA A 25 -7.84 -7.34 -6.03
C ALA A 25 -9.37 -7.23 -6.20
N ARG A 26 -10.10 -6.86 -5.15
CA ARG A 26 -11.56 -6.64 -5.21
C ARG A 26 -11.93 -5.46 -6.10
N ASN A 27 -11.20 -4.34 -6.03
CA ASN A 27 -11.48 -3.15 -6.84
C ASN A 27 -11.30 -3.42 -8.34
N PHE A 28 -10.28 -4.20 -8.72
CA PHE A 28 -10.02 -4.56 -10.11
C PHE A 28 -10.66 -5.89 -10.55
N ALA A 29 -11.42 -6.56 -9.68
CA ALA A 29 -12.00 -7.88 -9.91
C ALA A 29 -10.98 -8.93 -10.41
N VAL A 30 -9.77 -8.91 -9.84
CA VAL A 30 -8.67 -9.86 -10.15
C VAL A 30 -8.34 -10.75 -8.96
N GLY A 31 -7.59 -11.82 -9.19
CA GLY A 31 -7.01 -12.61 -8.10
C GLY A 31 -5.84 -11.89 -7.41
N LEU A 32 -5.59 -12.19 -6.13
CA LEU A 32 -4.49 -11.62 -5.35
C LEU A 32 -3.11 -11.80 -6.03
N ASN A 33 -2.94 -12.88 -6.80
CA ASN A 33 -1.71 -13.17 -7.54
C ASN A 33 -1.40 -12.17 -8.66
N HIS A 34 -2.39 -11.38 -9.10
CA HIS A 34 -2.22 -10.33 -10.10
C HIS A 34 -1.87 -8.97 -9.48
N VAL A 35 -1.85 -8.87 -8.15
CA VAL A 35 -1.51 -7.65 -7.43
C VAL A 35 -0.01 -7.64 -7.14
N HIS A 36 0.69 -6.64 -7.68
CA HIS A 36 2.12 -6.48 -7.50
C HIS A 36 2.42 -5.24 -6.68
N PHE A 37 3.09 -5.40 -5.53
CA PHE A 37 3.51 -4.25 -4.73
C PHE A 37 4.75 -3.60 -5.33
N THR A 38 4.63 -2.32 -5.68
CA THR A 38 5.71 -1.54 -6.31
C THR A 38 6.48 -0.71 -5.29
N ARG A 39 5.81 -0.24 -4.23
CA ARG A 39 6.40 0.62 -3.20
C ARG A 39 5.68 0.47 -1.87
N SER A 40 6.42 0.66 -0.78
CA SER A 40 5.85 0.90 0.54
C SER A 40 6.65 1.94 1.29
N ARG A 41 5.97 2.77 2.09
CA ARG A 41 6.61 3.76 2.97
C ARG A 41 5.73 3.99 4.19
N SER A 42 6.33 4.37 5.31
CA SER A 42 5.60 4.77 6.51
C SER A 42 5.47 6.30 6.58
N PRO A 43 4.31 6.90 6.25
CA PRO A 43 4.13 8.34 6.36
C PRO A 43 4.05 8.82 7.82
N ALA A 44 3.55 7.98 8.73
CA ALA A 44 3.35 8.28 10.14
C ALA A 44 3.49 7.00 10.99
N LYS A 45 3.61 7.16 12.31
CA LYS A 45 3.70 6.04 13.25
C LYS A 45 2.47 5.14 13.09
N HIS A 46 2.69 3.83 12.92
CA HIS A 46 1.63 2.82 12.70
C HIS A 46 0.88 2.94 11.36
N GLU A 47 1.32 3.79 10.45
CA GLU A 47 0.70 3.97 9.13
C GLU A 47 1.66 3.61 8.02
N TRP A 48 1.12 3.02 6.96
CA TRP A 48 1.83 2.44 5.84
C TRP A 48 1.13 2.79 4.54
N LEU A 49 1.79 3.56 3.70
CA LEU A 49 1.36 3.82 2.35
C LEU A 49 1.98 2.76 1.45
N ILE A 50 1.13 1.94 0.84
CA ILE A 50 1.49 0.79 0.00
C ILE A 50 0.93 1.04 -1.38
N GLU A 51 1.80 1.01 -2.38
CA GLU A 51 1.44 1.09 -3.79
C GLU A 51 1.41 -0.31 -4.39
N ALA A 52 0.30 -0.61 -5.07
CA ALA A 52 0.03 -1.88 -5.70
C ALA A 52 -0.40 -1.64 -7.15
N ALA A 53 0.10 -2.47 -8.05
CA ALA A 53 -0.20 -2.44 -9.47
C ALA A 53 -0.94 -3.71 -9.90
N VAL A 54 -1.91 -3.56 -10.80
CA VAL A 54 -2.62 -4.63 -11.49
C VAL A 54 -2.51 -4.36 -12.98
N GLY A 55 -1.63 -5.09 -13.67
CA GLY A 55 -1.31 -4.82 -15.07
C GLY A 55 -0.72 -3.42 -15.26
N HIS A 56 -1.46 -2.53 -15.94
CA HIS A 56 -1.07 -1.13 -16.16
C HIS A 56 -1.77 -0.12 -15.23
N GLN A 57 -2.58 -0.60 -14.29
CA GLN A 57 -3.31 0.24 -13.34
C GLN A 57 -2.65 0.16 -11.97
N TYR A 58 -2.75 1.23 -11.18
CA TYR A 58 -2.17 1.29 -9.85
C TYR A 58 -3.16 1.86 -8.85
N MET A 59 -3.01 1.39 -7.62
CA MET A 59 -3.73 1.86 -6.46
C MET A 59 -2.76 2.01 -5.30
N THR A 60 -3.00 3.03 -4.50
CA THR A 60 -2.26 3.29 -3.27
C THR A 60 -3.21 3.10 -2.10
N CYS A 61 -2.88 2.18 -1.20
CA CYS A 61 -3.56 1.99 0.07
C CYS A 61 -2.75 2.65 1.18
N THR A 62 -3.40 3.43 2.03
CA THR A 62 -2.84 3.83 3.33
C THR A 62 -3.45 2.93 4.38
N MET A 63 -2.64 2.07 4.97
CA MET A 63 -3.04 1.01 5.90
C MET A 63 -2.42 1.26 7.27
N ARG A 64 -3.09 0.86 8.35
CA ARG A 64 -2.48 0.70 9.66
C ARG A 64 -1.77 -0.64 9.79
N ASP A 65 -0.87 -0.75 10.77
CA ASP A 65 -0.29 -2.04 11.16
C ASP A 65 -1.32 -3.03 11.73
N THR A 66 -2.53 -2.56 12.06
CA THR A 66 -3.70 -3.34 12.48
C THR A 66 -4.59 -3.84 11.33
N ASP A 67 -4.18 -3.68 10.07
CA ASP A 67 -4.98 -4.02 8.86
C ASP A 67 -6.16 -3.05 8.56
N GLU A 68 -6.22 -1.93 9.25
CA GLU A 68 -7.23 -0.90 9.01
C GLU A 68 -6.88 -0.05 7.77
N LEU A 69 -7.80 0.08 6.82
CA LEU A 69 -7.66 1.00 5.69
C LEU A 69 -8.00 2.42 6.13
N ILE A 70 -7.04 3.33 5.98
CA ILE A 70 -7.22 4.77 6.25
C ILE A 70 -7.66 5.51 4.99
N ASP A 71 -6.97 5.27 3.87
CA ASP A 71 -7.21 5.98 2.62
C ASP A 71 -6.91 5.07 1.43
N LEU A 72 -7.66 5.23 0.35
CA LEU A 72 -7.52 4.45 -0.87
C LEU A 72 -7.56 5.38 -2.07
N ARG A 73 -6.46 5.42 -2.83
CA ARG A 73 -6.34 6.27 -4.01
C ARG A 73 -6.11 5.40 -5.24
N GLY A 74 -7.05 5.45 -6.17
CA GLY A 74 -6.85 4.96 -7.53
C GLY A 74 -6.19 6.04 -8.37
N GLY A 75 -5.20 5.66 -9.16
CA GLY A 75 -4.61 6.53 -10.18
C GLY A 75 -4.63 5.83 -11.52
N GLN A 76 -5.12 6.54 -12.53
CA GLN A 76 -4.88 6.24 -13.93
C GLN A 76 -3.79 7.23 -14.39
N PHE A 77 -2.84 6.79 -15.22
CA PHE A 77 -1.83 7.68 -15.78
C PHE A 77 -2.47 8.81 -16.57
#